data_AF-A0A7S3LZU1-F1
#
_entry.id   AF-A0A7S3LZU1-F1
#
_cell.length_a   1.000
_cell.length_b   1.000
_cell.length_c   1.000
_cell.angle_alpha   90.00
_cell.angle_beta   90.00
_cell.angle_gamma   90.00
#
_symmetry.space_group_name_H-M   'P 1'
#
loop_
_entity.id
_entity.type
_entity.pdbx_description
1 polymer ?
#
loop_
_entity_poly.entity_id
_entity_poly.type
_entity_poly.pdbx_seq_one_letter_code
_entity_poly.pdbx_strand_id
1 'polypeptide(L)'
;AEQSANALLQEKQEVQKTGDAAIVLAQEEKTTIEQVMATSLHAIVEGQSDDAVRHCRALAPFLKDVDESLMSALPSSCMKKISERGSFDAMVLDQIGTHFKDKFAALSRALDEAAPAAQQRATAVSETQAELNGASALRQTAAVGLNVAKAAEQSALVALQVAKDALAAHEPEYLQATGARDDKAAELENFKLYNMASFELLRDRNSAKAIAGA
;
A
#
# COMPACT_ATOMS: atom_id res chain seq x y z
N ALA A 1 -7.25 -12.98 5.29
CA ALA A 1 -7.01 -11.52 5.35
C ALA A 1 -6.54 -10.99 3.98
N GLU A 2 -5.36 -11.38 3.48
CA GLU A 2 -4.85 -10.86 2.20
C GLU A 2 -5.73 -11.22 0.98
N GLN A 3 -6.22 -12.46 0.88
CA GLN A 3 -7.18 -12.84 -0.17
C GLN A 3 -8.48 -12.01 -0.11
N SER A 4 -8.93 -11.64 1.09
CA SER A 4 -10.12 -10.81 1.29
C SER A 4 -9.87 -9.35 0.91
N ALA A 5 -8.68 -8.82 1.19
CA ALA A 5 -8.29 -7.46 0.82
C ALA A 5 -8.06 -7.32 -0.70
N ASN A 6 -7.48 -8.35 -1.33
CA ASN A 6 -7.36 -8.41 -2.79
C ASN A 6 -8.74 -8.50 -3.47
N ALA A 7 -9.66 -9.30 -2.93
CA ALA A 7 -11.03 -9.38 -3.45
C ALA A 7 -11.75 -8.03 -3.33
N LEU A 8 -11.60 -7.34 -2.19
CA LEU A 8 -12.18 -6.01 -2.00
C LEU A 8 -11.61 -4.99 -2.99
N LEU A 9 -10.28 -5.00 -3.21
CA LEU A 9 -9.65 -4.13 -4.21
C LEU A 9 -10.20 -4.39 -5.61
N GLN A 10 -10.32 -5.66 -6.02
CA GLN A 10 -10.90 -6.03 -7.31
C GLN A 10 -12.35 -5.56 -7.44
N GLU A 11 -13.16 -5.71 -6.40
CA GLU A 11 -14.54 -5.21 -6.37
C GLU A 11 -14.57 -3.69 -6.58
N LYS A 12 -13.74 -2.92 -5.87
CA LYS A 12 -13.67 -1.46 -6.04
C LYS A 12 -13.20 -1.05 -7.42
N GLN A 13 -12.24 -1.78 -8.00
CA GLN A 13 -11.75 -1.53 -9.36
C GLN A 13 -12.82 -1.79 -10.42
N GLU A 14 -13.59 -2.87 -10.29
CA GLU A 14 -14.71 -3.14 -11.21
C GLU A 14 -15.83 -2.11 -11.05
N VAL A 15 -16.15 -1.69 -9.81
CA VAL A 15 -17.09 -0.58 -9.57
C VAL A 15 -16.60 0.72 -10.21
N GLN A 16 -15.31 1.06 -10.08
CA GLN A 16 -14.71 2.21 -10.76
C GLN A 16 -14.86 2.11 -12.28
N LYS A 17 -14.38 1.00 -12.85
CA LYS A 17 -14.39 0.78 -14.30
C LYS A 17 -15.80 0.85 -14.90
N THR A 18 -16.77 0.17 -14.28
CA THR A 18 -18.16 0.17 -14.73
C THR A 18 -18.82 1.54 -14.54
N GLY A 19 -18.57 2.22 -13.42
CA GLY A 19 -19.11 3.55 -13.15
C GLY A 19 -18.52 4.65 -14.01
N ASP A 20 -17.24 4.51 -14.40
CA ASP A 20 -16.52 5.49 -15.22
C ASP A 20 -16.74 5.27 -16.73
N ALA A 21 -17.25 4.10 -17.15
CA ALA A 21 -17.47 3.78 -18.56
C ALA A 21 -18.36 4.81 -19.28
N ALA A 22 -19.46 5.24 -18.65
CA ALA A 22 -20.35 6.25 -19.22
C ALA A 22 -19.69 7.64 -19.30
N ILE A 23 -18.80 7.97 -18.37
CA ILE A 23 -18.05 9.24 -18.34
C ILE A 23 -17.05 9.28 -19.49
N VAL A 24 -16.33 8.19 -19.72
CA VAL A 24 -15.39 8.06 -20.85
C VAL A 24 -16.11 8.25 -22.18
N LEU A 25 -17.24 7.55 -22.37
CA LEU A 25 -18.06 7.69 -23.59
C LEU A 25 -18.60 9.11 -23.77
N ALA A 26 -19.11 9.73 -22.70
CA ALA A 26 -19.62 11.11 -22.75
C ALA A 26 -18.51 12.12 -23.08
N GLN A 27 -17.29 11.91 -22.57
CA GLN A 27 -16.14 12.75 -22.85
C GLN A 27 -15.67 12.61 -24.31
N GLU A 28 -15.63 11.39 -24.84
CA GLU A 28 -15.32 11.12 -26.24
C GLU A 28 -16.35 11.75 -27.19
N GLU A 29 -17.65 11.59 -26.88
CA GLU A 29 -18.72 12.20 -27.66
C GLU A 29 -18.66 13.73 -27.62
N LYS A 30 -18.41 14.32 -26.43
CA LYS A 30 -18.25 15.77 -26.26
C LYS A 30 -17.11 16.31 -27.13
N THR A 31 -15.94 15.67 -27.06
CA THR A 31 -14.76 16.07 -27.86
C THR A 31 -15.02 15.93 -29.36
N THR A 32 -15.73 14.86 -29.76
CA THR A 32 -16.08 14.67 -31.17
C THR A 32 -17.06 15.73 -31.66
N ILE A 33 -18.08 16.07 -30.88
CA ILE A 33 -19.03 17.14 -31.19
C ILE A 33 -18.32 18.49 -31.32
N GLU A 34 -17.46 18.82 -30.36
CA GLU A 34 -16.67 20.06 -30.38
C GLU A 34 -15.82 20.16 -31.65
N GLN A 35 -15.14 19.08 -32.03
CA GLN A 35 -14.35 19.02 -33.25
C GLN A 35 -15.22 19.17 -34.51
N VAL A 36 -16.37 18.49 -34.56
CA VAL A 36 -17.29 18.55 -35.71
C VAL A 36 -17.90 19.95 -35.86
N MET A 37 -18.22 20.62 -34.75
CA MET A 37 -18.67 22.01 -34.75
C MET A 37 -17.58 22.94 -35.28
N ALA A 38 -16.36 22.84 -34.75
CA ALA A 38 -15.23 23.72 -35.10
C ALA A 38 -14.74 23.53 -36.53
N THR A 39 -14.89 22.33 -37.10
CA THR A 39 -14.43 22.01 -38.45
C THR A 39 -15.56 22.06 -39.46
N SER A 40 -16.57 21.20 -39.32
CA SER A 40 -17.53 20.91 -40.38
C SER A 40 -18.68 21.90 -40.39
N LEU A 41 -19.28 22.17 -39.23
CA LEU A 41 -20.33 23.17 -39.14
C LEU A 41 -19.78 24.56 -39.48
N HIS A 42 -18.62 24.93 -38.93
CA HIS A 42 -17.97 26.20 -39.23
C HIS A 42 -17.67 26.38 -40.72
N ALA A 43 -17.07 25.37 -41.38
CA ALA A 43 -16.78 25.43 -42.82
C ALA A 43 -18.05 25.58 -43.69
N ILE A 44 -19.16 24.94 -43.29
CA ILE A 44 -20.45 25.09 -43.98
C ILE A 44 -21.01 26.50 -43.77
N VAL A 45 -21.01 27.01 -42.53
CA VAL A 45 -21.57 28.32 -42.19
C VAL A 45 -20.79 29.45 -42.88
N GLU A 46 -19.45 29.43 -42.81
CA GLU A 46 -18.56 30.42 -43.45
C GLU A 46 -18.40 30.21 -44.96
N GLY A 47 -18.98 29.14 -45.52
CA GLY A 47 -18.90 28.83 -46.95
C GLY A 47 -17.48 28.58 -47.45
N GLN A 48 -16.59 28.17 -46.55
CA GLN A 48 -15.18 27.86 -46.81
C GLN A 48 -14.97 26.40 -47.22
N SER A 49 -16.03 25.72 -47.64
CA SER A 49 -16.03 24.29 -47.87
C SER A 49 -16.02 23.95 -49.36
N ASP A 50 -14.90 23.39 -49.84
CA ASP A 50 -14.79 22.84 -51.19
C ASP A 50 -15.55 21.50 -51.34
N ASP A 51 -15.87 20.84 -50.23
CA ASP A 51 -16.58 19.56 -50.17
C ASP A 51 -17.70 19.59 -49.11
N ALA A 52 -18.72 20.40 -49.38
CA ALA A 52 -19.87 20.56 -48.50
C ALA A 52 -20.57 19.22 -48.19
N VAL A 53 -20.54 18.26 -49.13
CA VAL A 53 -21.15 16.94 -48.97
C VAL A 53 -20.45 16.14 -47.87
N ARG A 54 -19.12 16.16 -47.83
CA ARG A 54 -18.34 15.49 -46.77
C ARG A 54 -18.63 16.10 -45.40
N HIS A 55 -18.66 17.41 -45.28
CA HIS A 55 -18.95 18.07 -44.00
C HIS A 55 -20.37 17.80 -43.53
N CYS A 56 -21.36 17.86 -44.43
CA CYS A 56 -22.75 17.57 -44.10
C CYS A 56 -22.92 16.11 -43.66
N ARG A 57 -22.20 15.17 -44.27
CA ARG A 57 -22.15 13.75 -43.85
C ARG A 57 -21.49 13.57 -42.47
N ALA A 58 -20.50 14.40 -42.11
CA ALA A 58 -19.88 14.37 -40.80
C ALA A 58 -20.80 14.85 -39.67
N LEU A 59 -21.78 15.72 -39.98
CA LEU A 59 -22.79 16.17 -39.01
C LEU A 59 -23.84 15.09 -38.72
N ALA A 60 -24.23 14.32 -39.74
CA ALA A 60 -25.37 13.40 -39.68
C ALA A 60 -25.44 12.45 -38.46
N PRO A 61 -24.34 11.85 -37.96
CA PRO A 61 -24.40 10.94 -36.81
C PRO A 61 -24.93 11.58 -35.52
N PHE A 62 -24.82 12.91 -35.38
CA PHE A 62 -25.15 13.64 -34.16
C PHE A 62 -26.54 14.31 -34.20
N LEU A 63 -27.24 14.20 -35.33
CA LEU A 63 -28.51 14.87 -35.60
C LEU A 63 -29.71 13.92 -35.60
N LYS A 64 -29.54 12.72 -35.03
CA LYS A 64 -30.59 11.69 -34.99
C LYS A 64 -31.85 12.14 -34.23
N ASP A 65 -31.68 13.07 -33.30
CA ASP A 65 -32.74 13.57 -32.43
C ASP A 65 -33.29 14.93 -32.91
N VAL A 66 -32.84 15.40 -34.08
CA VAL A 66 -33.31 16.65 -34.71
C VAL A 66 -34.55 16.36 -35.55
N ASP A 67 -35.43 17.37 -35.65
CA ASP A 67 -36.63 17.32 -36.47
C ASP A 67 -36.34 16.85 -37.91
N GLU A 68 -37.17 15.92 -38.39
CA GLU A 68 -37.02 15.28 -39.70
C GLU A 68 -37.03 16.29 -40.86
N SER A 69 -37.78 17.38 -40.73
CA SER A 69 -37.81 18.44 -41.74
C SER A 69 -36.46 19.15 -41.87
N LEU A 70 -35.77 19.40 -40.76
CA LEU A 70 -34.43 19.99 -40.75
C LEU A 70 -33.39 19.02 -41.31
N MET A 71 -33.51 17.73 -40.96
CA MET A 71 -32.65 16.69 -41.50
C MET A 71 -32.81 16.53 -43.02
N SER A 72 -34.03 16.67 -43.54
CA SER A 72 -34.31 16.62 -44.98
C SER A 72 -33.80 17.86 -45.72
N ALA A 73 -33.86 19.04 -45.07
CA ALA A 73 -33.42 20.30 -45.65
C ALA A 73 -31.89 20.48 -45.63
N LEU A 74 -31.22 19.93 -44.61
CA LEU A 74 -29.81 20.11 -44.33
C LEU A 74 -28.88 19.83 -45.53
N PRO A 75 -29.02 18.71 -46.28
CA PRO A 75 -28.18 18.47 -47.44
C PRO A 75 -28.27 19.59 -48.49
N SER A 76 -29.48 20.06 -48.77
CA SER A 76 -29.70 21.12 -49.76
C SER A 76 -29.15 22.47 -49.29
N SER A 77 -29.27 22.78 -47.99
CA SER A 77 -28.76 24.01 -47.39
C SER A 77 -27.23 24.02 -47.30
N CYS A 78 -26.61 22.88 -47.03
CA CYS A 78 -25.15 22.70 -47.05
C CYS A 78 -24.55 22.96 -48.45
N MET A 79 -25.20 22.48 -49.52
CA MET A 79 -24.65 22.50 -50.89
C MET A 79 -24.79 23.86 -51.59
N LYS A 80 -25.68 24.73 -51.14
CA LYS A 80 -25.83 26.09 -51.68
C LYS A 80 -24.67 26.99 -51.25
N LYS A 81 -24.21 27.84 -52.16
CA LYS A 81 -23.28 28.94 -51.83
C LYS A 81 -23.95 29.90 -50.86
N ILE A 82 -23.17 30.59 -50.02
CA ILE A 82 -23.72 31.57 -49.06
C ILE A 82 -24.65 32.58 -49.74
N SER A 83 -24.27 33.10 -50.92
CA SER A 83 -25.06 34.06 -51.69
C SER A 83 -26.39 33.50 -52.24
N GLU A 84 -26.53 32.18 -52.29
CA GLU A 84 -27.70 31.47 -52.81
C GLU A 84 -28.58 30.90 -51.69
N ARG A 85 -28.16 31.01 -50.43
CA ARG A 85 -28.92 30.56 -49.27
C ARG A 85 -30.07 31.53 -48.99
N GLY A 86 -31.29 31.00 -48.94
CA GLY A 86 -32.46 31.75 -48.51
C GLY A 86 -32.54 31.85 -46.99
N SER A 87 -33.54 32.58 -46.49
CA SER A 87 -33.84 32.66 -45.04
C SER A 87 -34.07 31.29 -44.41
N PHE A 88 -34.70 30.37 -45.15
CA PHE A 88 -34.91 29.00 -44.71
C PHE A 88 -33.59 28.23 -44.52
N ASP A 89 -32.65 28.34 -45.47
CA ASP A 89 -31.35 27.66 -45.37
C ASP A 89 -30.51 28.18 -44.19
N ALA A 90 -30.55 29.49 -43.96
CA ALA A 90 -29.88 30.11 -42.81
C ALA A 90 -30.50 29.64 -41.47
N MET A 91 -31.83 29.57 -41.40
CA MET A 91 -32.54 29.06 -40.23
C MET A 91 -32.21 27.59 -39.95
N VAL A 92 -32.13 26.73 -40.97
CA VAL A 92 -31.74 25.33 -40.81
C VAL A 92 -30.34 25.23 -40.19
N LEU A 93 -29.36 25.95 -40.73
CA LEU A 93 -27.98 25.92 -40.21
C LEU A 93 -27.88 26.48 -38.78
N ASP A 94 -28.64 27.52 -38.46
CA ASP A 94 -28.69 28.10 -37.10
C ASP A 94 -29.32 27.13 -36.08
N GLN A 95 -30.42 26.46 -36.45
CA GLN A 95 -31.05 25.45 -35.59
C GLN A 95 -30.14 24.24 -35.37
N ILE A 96 -29.44 23.76 -36.40
CA ILE A 96 -28.44 22.70 -36.25
C ILE A 96 -27.30 23.17 -35.33
N GLY A 97 -26.82 24.40 -35.49
CA GLY A 97 -25.78 24.95 -34.62
C GLY A 97 -26.22 25.07 -33.17
N THR A 98 -27.48 25.46 -32.93
CA THR A 98 -28.08 25.51 -31.59
C THR A 98 -28.18 24.11 -30.99
N HIS A 99 -28.67 23.12 -31.75
CA HIS A 99 -28.73 21.72 -31.31
C HIS A 99 -27.37 21.18 -30.87
N PHE A 100 -26.31 21.44 -31.64
CA PHE A 100 -24.96 21.04 -31.26
C PHE A 100 -24.47 21.72 -29.98
N LYS A 101 -24.73 23.02 -29.81
CA LYS A 101 -24.39 23.76 -28.57
C LYS A 101 -25.14 23.20 -27.37
N ASP A 102 -26.42 22.91 -27.52
CA ASP A 102 -27.26 22.35 -26.46
C ASP A 102 -26.78 20.95 -26.07
N LYS A 103 -26.45 20.11 -27.06
CA LYS A 103 -25.91 18.77 -26.81
C LYS A 103 -24.54 18.84 -26.14
N PHE A 104 -23.65 19.73 -26.56
CA PHE A 104 -22.36 19.97 -25.92
C PHE A 104 -22.53 20.45 -24.46
N ALA A 105 -23.47 21.36 -24.22
CA ALA A 105 -23.77 21.85 -22.88
C ALA A 105 -24.36 20.74 -21.99
N ALA A 106 -25.26 19.91 -22.53
CA ALA A 106 -25.83 18.77 -21.83
C ALA A 106 -24.77 17.73 -21.44
N LEU A 107 -23.88 17.37 -22.37
CA LEU A 107 -22.75 16.47 -22.08
C LEU A 107 -21.79 17.07 -21.07
N SER A 108 -21.49 18.37 -21.17
CA SER A 108 -20.65 19.07 -20.19
C SER A 108 -21.25 19.02 -18.80
N ARG A 109 -22.55 19.31 -18.67
CA ARG A 109 -23.26 19.21 -17.39
C ARG A 109 -23.26 17.78 -16.85
N ALA A 110 -23.50 16.77 -17.70
CA ALA A 110 -23.48 15.37 -17.28
C ALA A 110 -22.10 14.93 -16.76
N LEU A 111 -21.02 15.41 -17.38
CA LEU A 111 -19.65 15.17 -16.91
C LEU A 111 -19.39 15.85 -15.57
N ASP A 112 -19.82 17.11 -15.40
CA ASP A 112 -19.69 17.85 -14.15
C ASP A 112 -20.47 17.19 -13.01
N GLU A 113 -21.69 16.73 -13.28
CA GLU A 113 -22.55 15.99 -12.33
C GLU A 113 -21.98 14.62 -11.96
N ALA A 114 -21.29 13.95 -12.90
CA ALA A 114 -20.68 12.65 -12.67
C ALA A 114 -19.30 12.72 -11.99
N ALA A 115 -18.62 13.88 -12.03
CA ALA A 115 -17.27 14.08 -11.50
C ALA A 115 -17.14 13.73 -10.00
N PRO A 116 -18.07 14.12 -9.09
CA PRO A 116 -17.98 13.73 -7.69
C PRO A 116 -18.03 12.21 -7.48
N ALA A 117 -18.88 11.51 -8.23
CA ALA A 117 -19.02 10.06 -8.12
C ALA A 117 -17.77 9.34 -8.67
N ALA A 118 -17.19 9.83 -9.77
CA ALA A 118 -15.92 9.32 -10.29
C ALA A 118 -14.78 9.52 -9.27
N GLN A 119 -14.70 10.70 -8.68
CA GLN A 119 -13.70 11.00 -7.65
C GLN A 119 -13.87 10.10 -6.42
N GLN A 120 -15.09 9.86 -5.97
CA GLN A 120 -15.35 8.93 -4.85
C GLN A 120 -14.90 7.51 -5.16
N ARG A 121 -15.17 7.00 -6.37
CA ARG A 121 -14.71 5.66 -6.78
C ARG A 121 -13.18 5.59 -6.85
N ALA A 122 -12.54 6.59 -7.45
CA ALA A 122 -11.08 6.67 -7.52
C ALA A 122 -10.44 6.73 -6.13
N THR A 123 -10.99 7.54 -5.22
CA THR A 123 -10.54 7.61 -3.82
C THR A 123 -10.70 6.26 -3.12
N ALA A 124 -11.85 5.59 -3.26
CA ALA A 124 -12.09 4.30 -2.64
C ALA A 124 -11.10 3.20 -3.11
N VAL A 125 -10.75 3.20 -4.40
CA VAL A 125 -9.72 2.30 -4.96
C VAL A 125 -8.34 2.63 -4.38
N SER A 126 -7.98 3.92 -4.32
CA SER A 126 -6.71 4.38 -3.77
C SER A 126 -6.54 4.03 -2.29
N GLU A 127 -7.56 4.27 -1.48
CA GLU A 127 -7.59 3.95 -0.05
C GLU A 127 -7.45 2.44 0.17
N THR A 128 -8.24 1.63 -0.53
CA THR A 128 -8.18 0.16 -0.42
C THR A 128 -6.79 -0.38 -0.82
N GLN A 129 -6.19 0.19 -1.88
CA GLN A 129 -4.85 -0.17 -2.33
C GLN A 129 -3.78 0.23 -1.30
N ALA A 130 -3.91 1.40 -0.67
CA ALA A 130 -2.99 1.85 0.36
C ALA A 130 -3.06 0.96 1.61
N GLU A 131 -4.26 0.58 2.05
CA GLU A 131 -4.48 -0.36 3.15
C GLU A 131 -3.84 -1.73 2.87
N LEU A 132 -4.06 -2.27 1.68
CA LEU A 132 -3.45 -3.54 1.25
C LEU A 132 -1.92 -3.48 1.30
N ASN A 133 -1.34 -2.40 0.79
CA ASN A 133 0.12 -2.19 0.80
C ASN A 133 0.66 -2.09 2.24
N GLY A 134 -0.02 -1.34 3.10
CA GLY A 134 0.33 -1.21 4.52
C GLY A 134 0.28 -2.55 5.25
N ALA A 135 -0.79 -3.32 5.07
CA ALA A 135 -0.93 -4.65 5.66
C ALA A 135 0.15 -5.62 5.17
N SER A 136 0.51 -5.57 3.88
CA SER A 136 1.57 -6.39 3.30
C SER A 136 2.95 -6.06 3.92
N ALA A 137 3.28 -4.77 4.07
CA ALA A 137 4.52 -4.32 4.69
C ALA A 137 4.63 -4.73 6.17
N LEU A 138 3.54 -4.60 6.93
CA LEU A 138 3.49 -5.06 8.32
C LEU A 138 3.70 -6.58 8.41
N ARG A 139 3.08 -7.36 7.52
CA ARG A 139 3.27 -8.80 7.47
C ARG A 139 4.71 -9.18 7.17
N GLN A 140 5.35 -8.53 6.19
CA GLN A 140 6.74 -8.78 5.85
C GLN A 140 7.66 -8.49 7.05
N THR A 141 7.43 -7.38 7.73
CA THR A 141 8.18 -6.98 8.93
C THR A 141 8.01 -8.02 10.05
N ALA A 142 6.77 -8.45 10.31
CA ALA A 142 6.48 -9.49 11.30
C ALA A 142 7.14 -10.84 10.95
N ALA A 143 7.15 -11.22 9.67
CA ALA A 143 7.79 -12.45 9.21
C ALA A 143 9.32 -12.42 9.42
N VAL A 144 9.97 -11.29 9.11
CA VAL A 144 11.40 -11.09 9.40
C VAL A 144 11.65 -11.17 10.90
N GLY A 145 10.85 -10.46 11.72
CA GLY A 145 10.97 -10.49 13.18
C GLY A 145 10.82 -11.90 13.76
N LEU A 146 9.87 -12.68 13.26
CA LEU A 146 9.68 -14.07 13.68
C LEU A 146 10.89 -14.94 13.35
N ASN A 147 11.48 -14.79 12.17
CA ASN A 147 12.66 -15.56 11.78
C ASN A 147 13.88 -15.21 12.66
N VAL A 148 14.08 -13.93 12.97
CA VAL A 148 15.13 -13.47 13.88
C VAL A 148 14.91 -14.05 15.29
N ALA A 149 13.68 -14.00 15.81
CA ALA A 149 13.36 -14.54 17.11
C ALA A 149 13.60 -16.07 17.19
N LYS A 150 13.21 -16.83 16.16
CA LYS A 150 13.48 -18.27 16.07
C LYS A 150 14.97 -18.60 16.04
N ALA A 151 15.76 -17.83 15.29
CA ALA A 151 17.21 -18.01 15.26
C ALA A 151 17.85 -17.73 16.62
N ALA A 152 17.39 -16.68 17.32
CA ALA A 152 17.84 -16.35 18.66
C ALA A 152 17.45 -17.43 19.69
N GLU A 153 16.23 -17.96 19.61
CA GLU A 153 15.76 -19.07 20.45
C GLU A 153 16.63 -20.31 20.25
N GLN A 154 16.90 -20.71 19.01
CA GLN A 154 17.77 -21.86 18.71
C GLN A 154 19.19 -21.67 19.28
N SER A 155 19.76 -20.48 19.09
CA SER A 155 21.08 -20.14 19.65
C SER A 155 21.09 -20.21 21.18
N ALA A 156 20.04 -19.68 21.82
CA ALA A 156 19.89 -19.73 23.28
C ALA A 156 19.73 -21.17 23.81
N LEU A 157 18.99 -22.04 23.10
CA LEU A 157 18.87 -23.45 23.45
C LEU A 157 20.21 -24.19 23.36
N VAL A 158 21.00 -23.91 22.32
CA VAL A 158 22.36 -24.47 22.19
C VAL A 158 23.26 -23.98 23.34
N ALA A 159 23.27 -22.67 23.62
CA ALA A 159 24.07 -22.11 24.71
C ALA A 159 23.67 -22.67 26.08
N LEU A 160 22.37 -22.85 26.32
CA LEU A 160 21.84 -23.47 27.53
C LEU A 160 22.34 -24.91 27.68
N GLN A 161 22.32 -25.69 26.59
CA GLN A 161 22.83 -27.07 26.63
C GLN A 161 24.33 -27.10 26.95
N VAL A 162 25.12 -26.25 26.29
CA VAL A 162 26.57 -26.13 26.56
C VAL A 162 26.83 -25.76 28.03
N ALA A 163 26.05 -24.81 28.59
CA ALA A 163 26.20 -24.42 29.98
C ALA A 163 25.83 -25.55 30.97
N LYS A 164 24.78 -26.33 30.66
CA LYS A 164 24.42 -27.52 31.46
C LYS A 164 25.53 -28.57 31.43
N ASP A 165 26.08 -28.84 30.25
CA ASP A 165 27.14 -29.82 30.08
C ASP A 165 28.42 -29.38 30.81
N ALA A 166 28.78 -28.09 30.74
CA ALA A 166 29.90 -27.53 31.47
C ALA A 166 29.72 -27.60 33.00
N LEU A 167 28.51 -27.33 33.50
CA LEU A 167 28.20 -27.46 34.92
C LEU A 167 28.33 -28.92 35.39
N ALA A 168 27.79 -29.86 34.62
CA ALA A 168 27.91 -31.29 34.93
C ALA A 168 29.37 -31.77 34.89
N ALA A 169 30.18 -31.24 33.98
CA ALA A 169 31.61 -31.57 33.90
C ALA A 169 32.43 -31.02 35.08
N HIS A 170 32.02 -29.89 35.67
CA HIS A 170 32.73 -29.28 36.80
C HIS A 170 32.35 -29.87 38.17
N GLU A 171 31.19 -30.52 38.29
CA GLU A 171 30.69 -31.09 39.54
C GLU A 171 31.69 -32.06 40.23
N PRO A 172 32.37 -32.99 39.53
CA PRO A 172 33.35 -33.89 40.16
C PRO A 172 34.55 -33.15 40.75
N GLU A 173 35.10 -32.16 40.04
CA GLU A 173 36.24 -31.35 40.50
C GLU A 173 35.85 -30.54 41.73
N TYR A 174 34.65 -29.95 41.72
CA TYR A 174 34.10 -29.22 42.85
C TYR A 174 33.96 -30.11 44.10
N LEU A 175 33.40 -31.31 43.94
CA LEU A 175 33.28 -32.29 45.03
C LEU A 175 34.64 -32.72 45.56
N GLN A 176 35.61 -32.99 44.68
CA GLN A 176 36.98 -33.37 45.07
C GLN A 176 37.69 -32.24 45.83
N ALA A 177 37.65 -31.01 45.32
CA ALA A 177 38.27 -29.86 45.96
C ALA A 177 37.64 -29.55 47.33
N THR A 178 36.31 -29.69 47.43
CA THR A 178 35.57 -29.54 48.68
C THR A 178 35.98 -30.60 49.70
N GLY A 179 36.04 -31.88 49.29
CA GLY A 179 36.49 -32.96 50.16
C GLY A 179 37.91 -32.75 50.66
N ALA A 180 38.85 -32.43 49.76
CA ALA A 180 40.25 -32.18 50.13
C ALA A 180 40.41 -30.99 51.10
N ARG A 181 39.64 -29.92 50.91
CA ARG A 181 39.59 -28.79 51.85
C ARG A 181 39.12 -29.24 53.22
N ASP A 182 38.06 -30.02 53.29
CA ASP A 182 37.44 -30.46 54.54
C ASP A 182 38.36 -31.41 55.32
N ASP A 183 39.04 -32.32 54.63
CA ASP A 183 40.07 -33.20 55.22
C ASP A 183 41.21 -32.37 55.83
N LYS A 184 41.71 -31.37 55.11
CA LYS A 184 42.78 -30.49 55.61
C LYS A 184 42.34 -29.60 56.77
N ALA A 185 41.09 -29.15 56.77
CA ALA A 185 40.53 -28.43 57.89
C ALA A 185 40.47 -29.32 59.14
N ALA A 186 40.06 -30.59 58.99
CA ALA A 186 40.04 -31.56 60.07
C ALA A 186 41.46 -31.88 60.60
N GLU A 187 42.43 -32.09 59.71
CA GLU A 187 43.85 -32.28 60.08
C GLU A 187 44.39 -31.08 60.88
N LEU A 188 44.11 -29.86 60.44
CA LEU A 188 44.54 -28.64 61.09
C LEU A 188 43.92 -28.49 62.49
N GLU A 189 42.62 -28.74 62.62
CA GLU A 189 41.94 -28.69 63.92
C GLU A 189 42.49 -29.76 64.88
N ASN A 190 42.73 -30.98 64.40
CA ASN A 190 43.39 -32.01 65.20
C ASN A 190 44.81 -31.60 65.63
N PHE A 191 45.57 -30.95 64.75
CA PHE A 191 46.89 -30.43 65.09
C PHE A 191 46.82 -29.39 66.21
N LYS A 192 45.90 -28.41 66.12
CA LYS A 192 45.70 -27.39 67.15
C LYS A 192 45.28 -28.02 68.48
N LEU A 193 44.28 -28.90 68.46
CA LEU A 193 43.71 -29.49 69.67
C LEU A 193 44.67 -30.43 70.39
N TYR A 194 45.46 -31.21 69.64
CA TYR A 194 46.32 -32.22 70.24
C TYR A 194 47.79 -31.79 70.33
N ASN A 195 48.40 -31.45 69.19
CA ASN A 195 49.84 -31.20 69.11
C ASN A 195 50.21 -29.87 69.77
N MET A 196 49.47 -28.80 69.46
CA MET A 196 49.71 -27.49 70.10
C MET A 196 49.37 -27.53 71.59
N ALA A 197 48.21 -28.08 71.99
CA ALA A 197 47.88 -28.19 73.41
C ALA A 197 48.93 -28.99 74.21
N SER A 198 49.45 -30.09 73.65
CA SER A 198 50.51 -30.88 74.28
C SER A 198 51.82 -30.09 74.41
N PHE A 199 52.20 -29.37 73.34
CA PHE A 199 53.39 -28.51 73.36
C PHE A 199 53.25 -27.38 74.39
N GLU A 200 52.10 -26.71 74.45
CA GLU A 200 51.80 -25.64 75.41
C GLU A 200 51.90 -26.16 76.84
N LEU A 201 51.32 -27.33 77.14
CA LEU A 201 51.41 -27.97 78.46
C LEU A 201 52.87 -28.25 78.87
N LEU A 202 53.68 -28.80 77.96
CA LEU A 202 55.10 -29.09 78.23
C LEU A 202 55.93 -27.82 78.40
N ARG A 203 55.71 -26.82 77.53
CA ARG A 203 56.34 -25.50 77.61
C ARG A 203 56.06 -24.86 78.95
N ASP A 204 54.79 -24.81 79.36
CA ASP A 204 54.35 -24.14 80.57
C ASP A 204 54.89 -24.85 81.83
N ARG A 205 54.98 -26.19 81.81
CA ARG A 205 55.64 -26.97 82.87
C ARG A 205 57.14 -26.64 83.01
N ASN A 206 57.87 -26.55 81.90
CA ASN A 206 59.30 -26.26 81.93
C ASN A 206 59.59 -24.81 82.36
N SER A 207 58.76 -23.86 81.93
CA SER A 207 58.83 -22.46 82.39
C SER A 207 58.59 -22.35 83.90
N ALA A 208 57.60 -23.08 84.44
CA ALA A 208 57.35 -23.13 85.88
C ALA A 208 58.55 -23.71 86.66
N LYS A 209 59.19 -24.76 86.12
CA LYS A 209 60.39 -25.37 86.74
C LYS A 209 61.61 -24.44 86.70
N ALA A 210 61.80 -23.67 85.62
CA ALA A 210 62.90 -22.72 85.50
C ALA A 210 62.77 -21.54 86.49
N ILE A 211 61.55 -21.08 86.76
CA ILE A 211 61.27 -20.03 87.77
C ILE A 211 61.46 -20.56 89.20
N ALA A 212 61.11 -21.83 89.46
CA ALA A 212 61.29 -22.43 90.79
C ALA A 212 62.75 -22.84 91.12
N GLY A 213 63.65 -22.83 90.12
CA GLY A 213 65.06 -23.18 90.27
C GLY A 213 66.04 -22.01 90.21
N ALA A 214 65.53 -20.77 90.04
CA ALA A 214 66.27 -19.52 90.09
C ALA A 214 65.98 -18.80 91.42
#